data_AF-A0A7X9DGH4-F1
#
_entry.id   AF-A0A7X9DGH4-F1
#
_cell.length_a   1.000
_cell.length_b   1.000
_cell.length_c   1.000
_cell.angle_alpha   90.00
_cell.angle_beta   90.00
_cell.angle_gamma   90.00
#
_symmetry.space_group_name_H-M   'P 1'
#
loop_
_entity.id
_entity.type
_entity.pdbx_description
1 polymer ?
#
loop_
_entity_poly.entity_id
_entity_poly.type
_entity_poly.pdbx_seq_one_letter_code
_entity_poly.pdbx_strand_id
1 'polypeptide(L)' 'LSFKQYVSYVCDFIERLPGDIIIHRLLGDQPKDMLIAPAWGLHKGTVLKAIEDELLRRGTYQGFLCDSN' A
#
# COMPACT_ATOMS: atom_id res chain seq x y z
N LEU A 1 5.05 12.25 5.61
CA LEU A 1 3.90 11.33 5.43
C LEU A 1 3.69 10.57 6.73
N SER A 2 2.49 10.66 7.32
CA SER A 2 2.13 9.74 8.42
C SER A 2 1.88 8.33 7.89
N PHE A 3 1.95 7.33 8.76
CA PHE A 3 1.67 5.94 8.39
C PHE A 3 0.27 5.78 7.77
N LYS A 4 -0.74 6.39 8.39
CA LYS A 4 -2.13 6.36 7.89
C LYS A 4 -2.27 7.01 6.52
N GLN A 5 -1.58 8.13 6.28
CA GLN A 5 -1.59 8.79 4.97
C GLN A 5 -0.93 7.91 3.90
N TYR A 6 0.20 7.28 4.22
CA TYR A 6 0.84 6.35 3.30
C TYR A 6 -0.08 5.18 2.93
N VAL A 7 -0.68 4.52 3.93
CA VAL A 7 -1.63 3.42 3.70
C VAL A 7 -2.79 3.89 2.83
N SER A 8 -3.39 5.04 3.16
CA SER A 8 -4.48 5.60 2.35
C SER A 8 -4.08 5.80 0.89
N TYR A 9 -2.93 6.43 0.63
CA TYR A 9 -2.48 6.70 -0.73
C TYR A 9 -2.16 5.44 -1.52
N VAL A 10 -1.61 4.42 -0.85
CA VAL A 10 -1.38 3.11 -1.48
C VAL A 10 -2.71 2.46 -1.84
N CYS A 11 -3.70 2.47 -0.96
CA CYS A 11 -5.04 1.94 -1.27
C CYS A 11 -5.69 2.71 -2.43
N ASP A 12 -5.61 4.05 -2.44
CA ASP A 12 -6.15 4.89 -3.52
C ASP A 12 -5.52 4.53 -4.88
N PHE A 13 -4.22 4.24 -4.89
CA PHE A 13 -3.49 3.78 -6.07
C PHE A 13 -3.93 2.37 -6.50
N ILE A 14 -3.98 1.41 -5.57
CA ILE A 14 -4.34 0.01 -5.86
C ILE A 14 -5.76 -0.08 -6.45
N GLU A 15 -6.71 0.65 -5.88
CA GLU A 15 -8.10 0.67 -6.35
C GLU A 15 -8.25 1.07 -7.82
N ARG A 16 -7.33 1.89 -8.34
CA ARG A 16 -7.35 2.41 -9.72
C ARG A 16 -6.41 1.65 -10.66
N LEU A 17 -5.61 0.73 -10.13
CA LEU A 17 -4.72 -0.09 -10.94
C LEU A 17 -5.52 -1.23 -11.57
N PRO A 18 -5.44 -1.44 -12.90
CA PRO A 18 -6.06 -2.59 -13.56
C PRO A 18 -5.73 -3.92 -12.87
N GLY A 19 -6.72 -4.82 -12.76
CA GLY A 19 -6.58 -6.10 -12.05
C GLY A 19 -5.62 -7.10 -12.71
N ASP A 20 -5.26 -6.90 -13.97
CA ASP A 20 -4.30 -7.70 -14.72
C ASP A 20 -2.84 -7.26 -14.51
N ILE A 21 -2.60 -6.13 -13.83
CA ILE A 21 -1.25 -5.67 -13.50
C ILE A 21 -0.76 -6.28 -12.20
N ILE A 22 0.41 -6.91 -12.24
CA ILE A 22 1.07 -7.46 -11.05
C ILE A 22 1.94 -6.40 -10.37
N ILE A 23 1.62 -6.08 -9.12
CA ILE A 23 2.46 -5.22 -8.29
C ILE A 23 3.64 -6.03 -7.73
N HIS A 24 4.83 -5.83 -8.29
CA HIS A 24 6.03 -6.55 -7.86
C HIS A 24 6.48 -6.18 -6.43
N ARG A 25 6.35 -4.91 -6.05
CA ARG A 25 6.74 -4.41 -4.71
C ARG A 25 5.90 -3.19 -4.32
N LEU A 26 5.32 -3.25 -3.12
CA LEU A 26 4.72 -2.08 -2.46
C LEU A 26 5.72 -1.36 -1.53
N LEU A 27 6.69 -2.11 -0.99
CA LEU A 27 7.66 -1.64 0.00
C LEU A 27 9.06 -2.20 -0.28
N GLY A 28 10.08 -1.38 -0.09
CA GLY A 28 11.48 -1.80 -0.12
C GLY A 28 11.91 -2.49 1.19
N ASP A 29 12.81 -3.46 1.12
CA ASP A 29 13.61 -3.85 2.31
C ASP A 29 14.76 -2.87 2.42
N GLN A 30 14.83 -2.15 3.54
CA GLN A 30 16.03 -1.43 3.92
C GLN A 30 16.55 -1.97 5.25
N PRO A 31 17.88 -2.18 5.39
CA PRO A 31 18.51 -2.40 6.68
C PRO A 31 18.12 -1.27 7.63
N LYS A 32 17.81 -1.61 8.89
CA LYS A 32 17.35 -0.64 9.90
C LYS A 32 18.31 0.54 10.05
N ASP A 33 19.60 0.26 9.90
CA ASP A 33 20.70 1.21 10.07
C ASP A 33 20.84 2.21 8.90
N MET A 34 20.15 1.96 7.78
CA MET A 34 20.14 2.82 6.59
C MET A 34 18.79 3.53 6.38
N LEU A 35 17.81 3.30 7.26
CA LEU A 35 16.48 3.90 7.16
C LEU A 35 16.51 5.34 7.70
N ILE A 36 16.58 6.32 6.79
CA ILE A 36 16.58 7.75 7.16
C ILE A 36 15.20 8.18 7.69
N ALA A 37 14.12 7.70 7.07
CA ALA A 37 12.72 7.88 7.48
C ALA A 37 11.82 7.03 6.55
N PRO A 38 10.55 6.80 6.89
CA PRO A 38 9.89 6.97 8.18
C PRO A 38 9.97 5.71 9.05
N ALA A 39 10.03 5.86 10.38
CA ALA A 39 10.29 4.77 11.32
C ALA A 39 9.29 3.59 11.24
N TRP A 40 8.07 3.80 10.77
CA TRP A 40 7.09 2.72 10.56
C TRP A 40 7.44 1.79 9.40
N GLY A 41 8.33 2.20 8.49
CA GLY A 41 8.78 1.39 7.35
C GLY A 41 9.65 0.18 7.73
N LEU A 42 10.05 0.08 9.01
CA LEU A 42 10.90 -1.01 9.53
C LEU A 42 10.20 -2.39 9.55
N HIS A 43 8.86 -2.43 9.53
CA HIS A 43 8.10 -3.67 9.69
C HIS A 43 7.14 -3.88 8.52
N LYS A 44 7.64 -4.52 7.46
CA LYS A 44 6.88 -4.81 6.24
C LYS A 44 5.52 -5.46 6.49
N GLY A 45 5.48 -6.46 7.37
CA GLY A 45 4.24 -7.17 7.69
C GLY A 45 3.16 -6.25 8.25
N THR A 46 3.53 -5.29 9.09
CA THR A 46 2.59 -4.31 9.67
C THR A 46 2.02 -3.40 8.60
N VAL A 47 2.82 -2.95 7.64
CA VAL A 47 2.36 -2.06 6.58
C VAL A 47 1.44 -2.81 5.60
N LEU A 48 1.82 -4.02 5.18
CA LEU A 48 0.99 -4.86 4.31
C LEU A 48 -0.37 -5.16 4.97
N LYS A 49 -0.36 -5.54 6.24
CA LYS A 49 -1.58 -5.79 7.01
C LYS A 49 -2.48 -4.56 7.08
N ALA A 50 -1.89 -3.38 7.29
CA ALA A 50 -2.66 -2.13 7.30
C ALA A 50 -3.28 -1.79 5.94
N ILE A 51 -2.61 -2.11 4.83
CA ILE A 51 -3.18 -1.96 3.48
C ILE A 51 -4.36 -2.91 3.27
N GLU A 52 -4.20 -4.18 3.64
CA GLU A 52 -5.30 -5.17 3.57
C GLU A 52 -6.50 -4.74 4.42
N ASP A 53 -6.27 -4.34 5.67
CA ASP A 53 -7.32 -3.92 6.60
C ASP A 53 -8.02 -2.65 6.10
N GLU A 54 -7.29 -1.72 5.47
CA GLU A 54 -7.87 -0.51 4.91
C GLU A 54 -8.71 -0.79 3.66
N LEU A 55 -8.26 -1.67 2.75
CA LEU A 55 -9.06 -2.11 1.60
C LEU A 55 -10.34 -2.84 2.05
N LEU A 56 -10.23 -3.73 3.05
CA LEU A 56 -11.38 -4.40 3.66
C LEU A 56 -12.35 -3.40 4.29
N ARG A 57 -11.85 -2.40 5.02
CA ARG A 57 -12.67 -1.33 5.62
C ARG A 57 -13.41 -0.53 4.56
N ARG A 58 -12.80 -0.29 3.40
CA ARG A 58 -13.40 0.41 2.25
C ARG A 58 -14.36 -0.47 1.45
N GLY A 59 -14.24 -1.80 1.56
CA GLY A 59 -14.97 -2.75 0.74
C GLY A 59 -14.49 -2.74 -0.72
N THR A 60 -13.22 -2.42 -0.96
CA THR A 60 -12.63 -2.29 -2.30
C THR A 60 -11.51 -3.31 -2.51
N TYR A 61 -11.08 -3.44 -3.76
CA TYR A 61 -9.98 -4.30 -4.19
C TYR A 61 -9.26 -3.67 -5.40
N GLN A 62 -8.18 -4.30 -5.87
CA GLN A 62 -7.44 -3.79 -7.02
C GLN A 62 -8.32 -3.70 -8.27
N GLY A 63 -8.32 -2.53 -8.90
CA GLY A 63 -9.10 -2.26 -10.11
C GLY A 63 -10.59 -2.02 -9.87
N PHE A 64 -11.04 -1.95 -8.62
CA PHE A 64 -12.43 -1.63 -8.27
C PHE A 64 -12.88 -0.27 -8.84
N LEU A 65 -11.97 0.69 -8.94
CA LEU A 65 -12.17 2.01 -9.52
C LEU A 65 -11.43 2.19 -10.85
N CYS A 66 -11.04 1.09 -11.52
CA CYS A 66 -10.42 1.18 -12.83
C CYS A 66 -11.50 1.57 -13.85
N ASP A 67 -11.40 2.76 -14.42
CA ASP A 67 -12.32 3.21 -15.45
C ASP A 67 -12.07 2.41 -16.74
N SER A 68 -13.07 1.62 -17.13
CA SER A 68 -13.13 0.94 -18.43
C SER A 68 -13.56 1.93 -19.51
N ASN A 69 -12.65 2.81 -19.95
CA ASN A 69 -12.87 3.62 -21.18
C ASN A 69 -12.34 2.89 -22.41
#